data_AF-A0A392P4W1-F1
#
_entry.id   AF-A0A392P4W1-F1
#
_cell.length_a   1.000
_cell.length_b   1.000
_cell.length_c   1.000
_cell.angle_alpha   90.00
_cell.angle_beta   90.00
_cell.angle_gamma   90.00
#
_symmetry.space_group_name_H-M   'P 1'
#
loop_
_entity.id
_entity.type
_entity.pdbx_description
1 polymer ?
#
loop_
_entity_poly.entity_id
_entity_poly.type
_entity_poly.pdbx_seq_one_letter_code
_entity_poly.pdbx_strand_id
1 'polypeptide(L)' 'INKVTEVSLSANQERAEMERKRLVWQVKGSSREPQVSRGGPVDPEKLIVELAPMEIRTFTININQ' A
#
# COMPACT_ATOMS: atom_id res chain seq x y z
N ILE A 1 13.14 -13.88 6.98
CA ILE A 1 11.78 -13.65 6.42
C ILE A 1 11.75 -14.33 5.06
N ASN A 2 10.83 -15.27 4.85
CA ASN A 2 10.75 -16.03 3.60
C ASN A 2 9.95 -15.27 2.53
N LYS A 3 8.85 -14.65 2.95
CA LYS A 3 7.95 -13.92 2.07
C LYS A 3 7.24 -12.81 2.83
N VAL A 4 7.10 -11.66 2.19
CA VAL A 4 6.24 -10.55 2.64
C VAL A 4 5.23 -10.28 1.56
N THR A 5 3.95 -10.27 1.94
CA THR A 5 2.85 -9.87 1.05
C THR A 5 2.11 -8.70 1.67
N GLU A 6 1.92 -7.64 0.92
CA GLU A 6 1.12 -6.50 1.35
C GLU A 6 -0.37 -6.71 1.05
N VAL A 7 -1.22 -6.42 2.03
CA VAL A 7 -2.65 -6.73 2.02
C VAL A 7 -3.50 -5.52 2.43
N SER A 8 -4.81 -5.66 2.32
CA SER A 8 -5.80 -4.69 2.81
C SER A 8 -5.71 -4.47 4.32
N LEU A 9 -6.35 -3.40 4.80
CA LEU A 9 -6.42 -3.09 6.23
C LEU A 9 -6.96 -4.28 7.07
N SER A 10 -7.94 -5.00 6.52
CA SER A 10 -8.55 -6.20 7.12
C SER A 10 -7.84 -7.52 6.74
N ALA A 11 -6.66 -7.45 6.12
CA ALA A 11 -5.84 -8.60 5.72
C ALA A 11 -6.55 -9.67 4.87
N ASN A 12 -7.57 -9.29 4.09
CA ASN A 12 -8.41 -10.23 3.32
C ASN A 12 -8.23 -10.12 1.80
N GLN A 13 -7.48 -9.14 1.31
CA GLN A 13 -7.27 -8.87 -0.11
C GLN A 13 -5.82 -8.44 -0.34
N GLU A 14 -5.23 -8.82 -1.48
CA GLU A 14 -3.89 -8.34 -1.85
C GLU A 14 -3.93 -6.87 -2.26
N ARG A 15 -3.02 -6.04 -1.73
CA ARG A 15 -2.99 -4.60 -2.04
C ARG A 15 -2.76 -4.34 -3.53
N ALA A 16 -1.92 -5.14 -4.17
CA ALA A 16 -1.62 -5.03 -5.60
C ALA A 16 -2.88 -5.23 -6.47
N GLU A 17 -3.79 -6.11 -6.07
CA GLU A 17 -5.04 -6.34 -6.80
C GLU A 17 -6.03 -5.19 -6.61
N MET A 18 -6.15 -4.68 -5.37
CA MET A 18 -7.00 -3.51 -5.07
C MET A 18 -6.56 -2.26 -5.84
N GLU A 19 -5.26 -1.97 -5.87
CA GLU A 19 -4.71 -0.82 -6.61
C GLU A 19 -4.97 -0.93 -8.12
N ARG A 20 -4.88 -2.14 -8.69
CA ARG A 20 -5.22 -2.39 -10.11
C ARG A 20 -6.70 -2.15 -10.41
N LYS A 21 -7.58 -2.46 -9.47
CA LYS A 21 -9.05 -2.33 -9.63
C LYS A 21 -9.60 -0.98 -9.16
N ARG A 22 -8.74 -0.07 -8.69
CA ARG A 22 -9.18 1.22 -8.14
C ARG A 22 -9.83 2.08 -9.22
N LEU A 23 -11.05 2.55 -8.94
CA LEU A 23 -11.78 3.45 -9.83
C LEU A 23 -11.13 4.84 -9.82
N VAL A 24 -10.96 5.41 -11.02
CA VAL A 24 -10.47 6.77 -11.21
C VAL A 24 -11.67 7.70 -11.34
N TRP A 25 -11.88 8.54 -10.33
CA TRP A 25 -13.02 9.46 -10.29
C TRP A 25 -12.58 10.88 -10.67
N GLN A 26 -13.40 11.55 -11.48
CA GLN A 26 -13.26 12.99 -11.71
C GLN A 26 -14.04 13.74 -10.63
N VAL A 27 -13.32 14.40 -9.72
CA VAL A 27 -13.92 15.15 -8.61
C VAL A 27 -14.00 16.62 -8.97
N LYS A 28 -15.16 17.26 -8.77
CA LYS A 28 -15.34 18.70 -9.02
C LYS A 28 -14.59 19.52 -7.97
N GLY A 29 -13.78 20.48 -8.40
CA GLY A 29 -13.02 21.36 -7.50
C GLY A 29 -11.61 20.86 -7.14
N SER A 30 -11.03 19.91 -7.89
CA SER A 30 -9.63 19.52 -7.73
C SER A 30 -8.67 20.62 -8.25
N SER A 31 -8.64 21.78 -7.60
CA SER A 31 -7.56 22.75 -7.78
C SER A 31 -6.31 22.18 -7.13
N ARG A 32 -5.32 21.75 -7.95
CA ARG A 32 -3.98 21.27 -7.53
C ARG A 32 -4.03 20.60 -6.14
N GLU A 33 -4.49 19.35 -6.10
CA GLU A 33 -4.39 18.55 -4.89
C GLU A 33 -2.96 18.65 -4.34
N PRO A 34 -2.76 18.85 -3.02
CA PRO A 34 -1.42 18.68 -2.45
C PRO A 34 -0.94 17.31 -2.89
N GLN A 35 0.26 17.26 -3.48
CA GLN A 35 0.87 16.05 -4.00
C GLN A 35 0.70 14.95 -2.96
N VAL A 36 -0.21 14.00 -3.21
CA VAL A 36 -0.60 13.01 -2.21
C VAL A 36 0.64 12.15 -1.97
N SER A 37 1.35 12.43 -0.88
CA SER A 37 2.47 11.64 -0.42
C SER A 37 1.89 10.31 0.03
N ARG A 38 2.17 9.26 -0.74
CA ARG A 38 1.93 7.87 -0.35
C ARG A 38 3.30 7.21 -0.18
N GLY A 39 3.44 6.33 0.80
CA GLY A 39 4.63 5.51 0.92
C GLY A 39 4.84 4.65 -0.34
N GLY A 40 6.10 4.45 -0.72
CA GLY A 40 6.48 3.58 -1.84
C GLY A 40 6.11 2.10 -1.63
N PRO A 41 6.14 1.29 -2.70
CA PRO A 41 5.97 -0.16 -2.59
C PRO A 41 7.05 -0.76 -1.67
N VAL A 42 6.72 -1.87 -0.99
CA VAL A 42 7.71 -2.55 -0.14
C VAL A 42 8.74 -3.25 -1.02
N ASP A 43 10.03 -3.05 -0.72
CA ASP A 43 11.13 -3.78 -1.38
C ASP A 43 11.26 -5.17 -0.73
N PRO A 44 11.10 -6.29 -1.47
CA PRO A 44 11.14 -7.63 -0.89
C PRO A 44 12.53 -8.09 -0.45
N GLU A 45 13.60 -7.44 -0.91
CA GLU A 45 14.98 -7.74 -0.50
C GLU A 45 15.43 -6.85 0.65
N LYS A 46 15.16 -5.53 0.55
CA LYS A 46 15.58 -4.56 1.56
C LYS A 46 14.64 -4.52 2.76
N LEU A 47 13.39 -4.97 2.59
CA LEU A 47 12.34 -4.99 3.62
C LEU A 47 12.09 -3.61 4.25
N ILE A 48 12.17 -2.55 3.43
CA ILE A 48 11.94 -1.16 3.84
C ILE A 48 10.50 -0.77 3.54
N VAL A 49 9.83 -0.17 4.52
CA VAL A 49 8.46 0.35 4.42
C VAL A 49 8.49 1.86 4.59
N GLU A 50 8.04 2.59 3.57
CA GLU A 50 7.77 4.02 3.67
C GLU A 50 6.31 4.25 4.08
N LEU A 51 6.07 5.23 4.96
CA LEU A 51 4.76 5.62 5.45
C LEU A 51 4.57 7.13 5.37
N ALA A 52 3.47 7.55 4.78
CA ALA A 52 3.01 8.93 4.82
C ALA A 52 2.17 9.22 6.09
N PRO A 53 1.94 10.50 6.43
CA PRO A 53 1.06 10.86 7.54
C PRO A 53 -0.31 10.18 7.42
N MET A 54 -0.79 9.60 8.52
CA MET A 54 -2.05 8.85 8.61
C MET A 54 -2.15 7.61 7.69
N GLU A 55 -1.03 7.09 7.19
CA GLU A 55 -1.00 5.85 6.42
C GLU A 55 -0.90 4.62 7.34
N ILE A 56 -1.76 3.62 7.09
CA ILE A 56 -1.69 2.30 7.73
C ILE A 56 -1.42 1.26 6.63
N ARG A 57 -0.37 0.45 6.82
CA ARG A 57 -0.01 -0.63 5.90
C ARG A 57 -0.04 -1.97 6.63
N THR A 58 -0.71 -2.94 6.05
CA THR A 58 -0.89 -4.28 6.62
C THR A 58 -0.12 -5.30 5.80
N PHE A 59 0.63 -6.18 6.47
CA PHE A 59 1.47 -7.18 5.82
C PHE A 59 1.24 -8.55 6.43
N THR A 60 1.26 -9.57 5.57
CA THR A 60 1.38 -10.98 5.98
C THR A 60 2.83 -11.40 5.75
N ILE A 61 3.49 -11.86 6.81
CA ILE A 61 4.90 -12.25 6.79
C ILE A 61 5.01 -13.75 7.04
N ASN A 62 5.63 -14.47 6.10
CA ASN A 62 6.02 -15.86 6.29
C ASN A 62 7.44 -15.91 6.87
N ILE A 63 7.58 -16.51 8.04
CA ILE A 63 8.84 -16.65 8.78
C ILE A 63 9.30 -18.10 8.64
N ASN A 64 10.59 -18.31 8.31
CA ASN A 64 11.19 -19.64 8.34
C ASN A 64 11.29 -20.11 9.80
N GLN A 65 10.73 -21.28 10.11
CA GLN A 65 10.94 -21.95 11.39
C GLN A 65 12.32 -22.61 11.45
#